data_AF-A0A496RN76-F1
#
_entry.id   AF-A0A496RN76-F1
#
_cell.length_a   1.000
_cell.length_b   1.000
_cell.length_c   1.000
_cell.angle_alpha   90.00
_cell.angle_beta   90.00
_cell.angle_gamma   90.00
#
_symmetry.space_group_name_H-M   'P 1'
#
loop_
_entity.id
_entity.type
_entity.pdbx_description
1 polymer ?
#
loop_
_entity_poly.entity_id
_entity_poly.type
_entity_poly.pdbx_seq_one_letter_code
_entity_poly.pdbx_strand_id
1 'polypeptide(L)'
;MNSKSTAATQIALQTFLETIEYRIARSREELEKAYSLVYHEYLKRGYTKENPSQMRISIYNALPETTTFIAIVEKEVIATATLFLDSPLGLPMDAIYHKELETLRKGNKKLCEISMLASNTELFKNGVSLMLYSKKMFFIFFLFKLIFDYARHILKLDYICITVNPKHKLTYDFLLFQDLGELKTYHQVNGAPAIGKFLDLNTVEEECKKQHKEGLYKMFFSHNTDPTKFSGKIILTPEDLRYFFVEKTDIFKEASPFQLEYIKKCYSTYNFSEIIR
;
A
#
# COMPACT_ATOMS: atom_id res chain seq x y z
N MET A 1 20.62 -19.23 33.36
CA MET A 1 19.76 -19.94 32.37
C MET A 1 19.07 -19.02 31.34
N ASN A 2 19.21 -17.68 31.38
CA ASN A 2 18.52 -16.75 30.46
C ASN A 2 19.20 -16.46 29.10
N SER A 3 20.49 -16.77 28.91
CA SER A 3 21.21 -16.41 27.68
C SER A 3 20.95 -17.36 26.50
N LYS A 4 20.76 -18.67 26.75
CA LYS A 4 20.52 -19.67 25.70
C LYS A 4 19.12 -19.57 25.09
N SER A 5 18.10 -19.22 25.89
CA SER A 5 16.73 -19.02 25.41
C SER A 5 16.61 -17.81 24.48
N THR A 6 17.30 -16.71 24.79
CA THR A 6 17.28 -15.48 23.97
C THR A 6 17.95 -15.67 22.60
N ALA A 7 19.05 -16.43 22.53
CA ALA A 7 19.75 -16.73 21.29
C ALA A 7 18.91 -17.63 20.35
N ALA A 8 18.23 -18.64 20.90
CA ALA A 8 17.35 -19.52 20.13
C ALA A 8 16.16 -18.77 19.52
N THR A 9 15.54 -17.85 20.27
CA THR A 9 14.46 -16.98 19.76
C THR A 9 14.94 -16.03 18.67
N GLN A 10 16.19 -15.54 18.76
CA GLN A 10 16.76 -14.66 17.74
C GLN A 10 17.05 -15.39 16.42
N ILE A 11 17.57 -16.62 16.49
CA ILE A 11 17.78 -17.49 15.33
C ILE A 11 16.44 -17.83 14.68
N ALA A 12 15.44 -18.24 15.46
CA ALA A 12 14.11 -18.57 14.94
C ALA A 12 13.43 -17.38 14.22
N LEU A 13 13.56 -16.15 14.74
CA LEU A 13 13.07 -14.97 14.02
C LEU A 13 13.83 -14.77 12.72
N GLN A 14 15.17 -14.84 12.75
CA GLN A 14 15.95 -14.61 11.55
C GLN A 14 15.55 -15.59 10.45
N THR A 15 15.42 -16.87 10.79
CA THR A 15 14.92 -17.91 9.90
C THR A 15 13.51 -17.59 9.39
N PHE A 16 12.59 -17.11 10.25
CA PHE A 16 11.25 -16.68 9.81
C PHE A 16 11.30 -15.48 8.85
N LEU A 17 12.13 -14.47 9.12
CA LEU A 17 12.25 -13.31 8.23
C LEU A 17 12.82 -13.70 6.86
N GLU A 18 13.68 -14.71 6.82
CA GLU A 18 14.25 -15.27 5.58
C GLU A 18 13.21 -16.05 4.75
N THR A 19 12.10 -16.53 5.34
CA THR A 19 11.00 -17.17 4.60
C THR A 19 10.00 -16.20 4.00
N ILE A 20 10.05 -14.91 4.39
CA ILE A 20 9.11 -13.92 3.87
C ILE A 20 9.52 -13.51 2.46
N GLU A 21 8.64 -13.77 1.49
CA GLU A 21 8.76 -13.22 0.16
C GLU A 21 8.07 -11.85 0.07
N TYR A 22 8.78 -10.84 -0.45
CA TYR A 22 8.21 -9.54 -0.80
C TYR A 22 8.09 -9.43 -2.32
N ARG A 23 6.89 -9.18 -2.82
CA ARG A 23 6.62 -9.01 -4.26
C ARG A 23 5.26 -8.36 -4.51
N ILE A 24 4.95 -8.10 -5.77
CA ILE A 24 3.59 -7.76 -6.18
C ILE A 24 2.67 -8.98 -6.15
N ALA A 25 1.37 -8.75 -5.97
CA ALA A 25 0.34 -9.77 -6.09
C ALA A 25 0.18 -10.23 -7.55
N ARG A 26 -0.01 -11.54 -7.73
CA ARG A 26 0.02 -12.23 -9.02
C ARG A 26 -1.27 -13.00 -9.32
N SER A 27 -2.20 -13.09 -8.37
CA SER A 27 -3.45 -13.83 -8.53
C SER A 27 -4.62 -13.14 -7.83
N ARG A 28 -5.84 -13.53 -8.22
CA ARG A 28 -7.09 -13.11 -7.57
C ARG A 28 -7.08 -13.49 -6.09
N GLU A 29 -6.61 -14.69 -5.77
CA GLU A 29 -6.51 -15.20 -4.39
C GLU A 29 -5.61 -14.30 -3.53
N GLU A 30 -4.45 -13.89 -4.05
CA GLU A 30 -3.54 -13.01 -3.33
C GLU A 30 -4.10 -11.60 -3.12
N LEU A 31 -4.81 -11.07 -4.12
CA LEU A 31 -5.52 -9.80 -3.97
C LEU A 31 -6.61 -9.90 -2.91
N GLU A 32 -7.41 -10.96 -2.93
CA GLU A 32 -8.45 -11.19 -1.91
C GLU A 32 -7.85 -11.27 -0.50
N LYS A 33 -6.77 -12.05 -0.32
CA LYS A 33 -6.06 -12.12 0.97
C LYS A 33 -5.52 -10.76 1.40
N ALA A 34 -4.97 -9.97 0.49
CA ALA A 34 -4.50 -8.62 0.80
C ALA A 34 -5.66 -7.70 1.22
N TYR A 35 -6.75 -7.67 0.46
CA TYR A 35 -7.91 -6.82 0.75
C TYR A 35 -8.65 -7.22 2.02
N SER A 36 -8.70 -8.52 2.31
CA SER A 36 -9.21 -9.07 3.55
C SER A 36 -8.32 -8.68 4.73
N LEU A 37 -6.99 -8.79 4.60
CA LEU A 37 -6.05 -8.36 5.65
C LEU A 37 -6.24 -6.87 6.00
N VAL A 38 -6.39 -6.01 4.99
CA VAL A 38 -6.66 -4.58 5.20
C VAL A 38 -7.96 -4.38 5.96
N TYR A 39 -9.04 -5.05 5.55
CA TYR A 39 -10.33 -4.97 6.25
C TYR A 39 -10.21 -5.34 7.72
N HIS A 40 -9.65 -6.51 8.03
CA HIS A 40 -9.56 -7.01 9.40
C HIS A 40 -8.71 -6.09 10.28
N GLU A 41 -7.55 -5.64 9.78
CA GLU A 41 -6.68 -4.73 10.52
C GLU A 41 -7.27 -3.33 10.68
N TYR A 42 -8.06 -2.86 9.71
CA TYR A 42 -8.73 -1.56 9.78
C TYR A 42 -9.93 -1.63 10.71
N LEU A 43 -10.66 -2.75 10.73
CA LEU A 43 -11.80 -2.99 11.61
C LEU A 43 -11.36 -2.99 13.07
N LYS A 44 -10.26 -3.70 13.39
CA LYS A 44 -9.64 -3.67 14.74
C LYS A 44 -9.28 -2.26 15.22
N ARG A 45 -9.02 -1.33 14.29
CA ARG A 45 -8.63 0.06 14.57
C ARG A 45 -9.80 1.05 14.46
N GLY A 46 -11.00 0.59 14.11
CA GLY A 46 -12.16 1.43 13.89
C GLY A 46 -12.12 2.26 12.60
N TYR A 47 -11.22 1.95 11.65
CA TYR A 47 -11.06 2.69 10.38
C TYR A 47 -12.00 2.22 9.27
N THR A 48 -12.66 1.07 9.43
CA THR A 48 -13.73 0.63 8.54
C THR A 48 -14.89 0.09 9.37
N LYS A 49 -16.08 0.08 8.78
CA LYS A 49 -17.23 -0.63 9.34
C LYS A 49 -17.27 -2.06 8.81
N GLU A 50 -18.03 -2.89 9.49
CA GLU A 50 -18.32 -4.24 9.01
C GLU A 50 -18.99 -4.17 7.64
N ASN A 51 -18.61 -5.08 6.75
CA ASN A 51 -19.27 -5.25 5.47
C ASN A 51 -19.30 -6.73 5.06
N PRO A 52 -20.29 -7.16 4.25
CA PRO A 52 -20.47 -8.59 3.92
C PRO A 52 -19.28 -9.22 3.21
N SER A 53 -18.54 -8.43 2.42
CA SER A 53 -17.39 -8.92 1.65
C SER A 53 -16.19 -9.29 2.53
N GLN A 54 -16.12 -8.72 3.75
CA GLN A 54 -14.95 -8.75 4.63
C GLN A 54 -13.64 -8.32 3.92
N MET A 55 -13.77 -7.48 2.89
CA MET A 55 -12.66 -6.87 2.17
C MET A 55 -12.74 -5.36 2.26
N ARG A 56 -11.59 -4.71 2.15
CA ARG A 56 -11.49 -3.25 1.99
C ARG A 56 -10.97 -2.99 0.58
N ILE A 57 -11.89 -2.63 -0.31
CA ILE A 57 -11.59 -2.23 -1.68
C ILE A 57 -12.33 -0.94 -2.04
N SER A 58 -11.95 -0.33 -3.15
CA SER A 58 -12.52 0.91 -3.69
C SER A 58 -12.49 0.87 -5.23
N ILE A 59 -13.13 1.84 -5.88
CA ILE A 59 -13.07 1.97 -7.34
C ILE A 59 -11.64 2.09 -7.90
N TYR A 60 -10.72 2.67 -7.13
CA TYR A 60 -9.31 2.77 -7.53
C TYR A 60 -8.64 1.40 -7.66
N ASN A 61 -9.11 0.38 -6.94
CA ASN A 61 -8.60 -0.98 -7.07
C ASN A 61 -8.94 -1.60 -8.43
N ALA A 62 -9.92 -1.07 -9.16
CA ALA A 62 -10.26 -1.51 -10.51
C ALA A 62 -9.37 -0.89 -11.59
N LEU A 63 -8.49 0.08 -11.28
CA LEU A 63 -7.60 0.66 -12.27
C LEU A 63 -6.50 -0.35 -12.66
N PRO A 64 -6.20 -0.56 -13.96
CA PRO A 64 -5.16 -1.48 -14.39
C PRO A 64 -3.78 -1.17 -13.80
N GLU A 65 -3.49 0.11 -13.57
CA GLU A 65 -2.20 0.55 -13.04
C GLU A 65 -2.08 0.43 -11.52
N THR A 66 -3.17 0.11 -10.82
CA THR A 66 -3.11 -0.20 -9.39
C THR A 66 -2.25 -1.44 -9.15
N THR A 67 -1.31 -1.32 -8.23
CA THR A 67 -0.37 -2.39 -7.90
C THR A 67 -0.41 -2.66 -6.41
N THR A 68 -0.86 -3.87 -6.04
CA THR A 68 -0.83 -4.35 -4.65
C THR A 68 0.46 -5.12 -4.40
N PHE A 69 1.19 -4.69 -3.37
CA PHE A 69 2.41 -5.32 -2.88
C PHE A 69 2.07 -6.16 -1.65
N ILE A 70 2.72 -7.31 -1.54
CA ILE A 70 2.52 -8.25 -0.45
C ILE A 70 3.84 -8.70 0.15
N ALA A 71 3.83 -8.93 1.44
CA ALA A 71 4.75 -9.83 2.13
C ALA A 71 3.99 -11.14 2.35
N ILE A 72 4.51 -12.25 1.84
CA ILE A 72 3.86 -13.56 1.85
C ILE A 72 4.79 -14.61 2.45
N VAL A 73 4.23 -15.49 3.27
CA VAL A 73 4.92 -16.69 3.77
C VAL A 73 4.08 -17.87 3.33
N GLU A 74 4.70 -18.79 2.59
CA GLU A 74 4.00 -19.89 1.91
C GLU A 74 2.87 -19.37 1.01
N LYS A 75 1.62 -19.45 1.45
CA LYS A 75 0.43 -18.94 0.74
C LYS A 75 -0.29 -17.82 1.50
N GLU A 76 0.23 -17.41 2.65
CA GLU A 76 -0.44 -16.46 3.54
C GLU A 76 0.15 -15.06 3.43
N VAL A 77 -0.71 -14.10 3.09
CA VAL A 77 -0.35 -12.68 3.02
C VAL A 77 -0.27 -12.13 4.43
N ILE A 78 0.93 -11.76 4.86
CA ILE A 78 1.21 -11.30 6.22
C ILE A 78 1.31 -9.78 6.32
N ALA A 79 1.58 -9.10 5.21
CA ALA A 79 1.51 -7.65 5.09
C ALA A 79 1.18 -7.24 3.66
N THR A 80 0.59 -6.06 3.50
CA THR A 80 0.25 -5.52 2.19
C THR A 80 0.22 -3.99 2.20
N ALA A 81 0.41 -3.41 1.03
CA ALA A 81 0.09 -2.02 0.71
C ALA A 81 -0.21 -1.92 -0.78
N THR A 82 -1.00 -0.93 -1.17
CA THR A 82 -1.42 -0.72 -2.56
C THR A 82 -0.97 0.64 -3.06
N LEU A 83 -0.36 0.66 -4.23
CA LEU A 83 -0.04 1.88 -4.97
C LEU A 83 -1.18 2.17 -5.95
N PHE A 84 -1.75 3.36 -5.84
CA PHE A 84 -2.68 3.94 -6.80
C PHE A 84 -1.95 4.99 -7.63
N LEU A 85 -1.84 4.77 -8.94
CA LEU A 85 -1.24 5.75 -9.84
C LEU A 85 -2.25 6.88 -10.12
N ASP A 86 -1.78 8.13 -10.15
CA ASP A 86 -2.66 9.27 -10.45
C ASP A 86 -3.26 9.13 -11.87
N SER A 87 -4.54 9.47 -11.99
CA SER A 87 -5.34 9.24 -13.19
C SER A 87 -6.45 10.31 -13.28
N PRO A 88 -7.26 10.34 -14.34
CA PRO A 88 -8.50 11.11 -14.37
C PRO A 88 -9.48 10.85 -13.21
N LEU A 89 -9.40 9.70 -12.51
CA LEU A 89 -10.17 9.49 -11.27
C LEU A 89 -9.55 10.20 -10.06
N GLY A 90 -8.34 10.75 -10.21
CA GLY A 90 -7.52 11.24 -9.12
C GLY A 90 -6.89 10.12 -8.30
N LEU A 91 -6.50 10.48 -7.09
CA LEU A 91 -6.02 9.63 -6.00
C LEU A 91 -7.09 9.57 -4.90
N PRO A 92 -7.15 8.50 -4.09
CA PRO A 92 -8.06 8.43 -2.95
C PRO A 92 -8.03 9.68 -2.05
N MET A 93 -6.84 10.23 -1.81
CA MET A 93 -6.63 11.40 -0.96
C MET A 93 -7.09 12.74 -1.57
N ASP A 94 -7.47 12.80 -2.85
CA ASP A 94 -8.13 13.98 -3.43
C ASP A 94 -9.38 14.37 -2.64
N ALA A 95 -10.06 13.39 -2.03
CA ALA A 95 -11.24 13.64 -1.18
C ALA A 95 -11.00 14.67 -0.07
N ILE A 96 -9.75 14.83 0.40
CA ILE A 96 -9.41 15.80 1.43
C ILE A 96 -8.21 16.70 1.10
N TYR A 97 -7.35 16.34 0.14
CA TYR A 97 -6.12 17.07 -0.24
C TYR A 97 -6.06 17.46 -1.73
N HIS A 98 -7.20 17.58 -2.40
CA HIS A 98 -7.24 17.91 -3.84
C HIS A 98 -6.38 19.14 -4.22
N LYS A 99 -6.57 20.26 -3.52
CA LYS A 99 -5.88 21.53 -3.81
C LYS A 99 -4.37 21.43 -3.63
N GLU A 100 -3.93 20.71 -2.60
CA GLU A 100 -2.52 20.49 -2.34
C GLU A 100 -1.90 19.57 -3.42
N LEU A 101 -2.63 18.53 -3.84
CA LEU A 101 -2.21 17.67 -4.95
C LEU A 101 -2.15 18.40 -6.29
N GLU A 102 -3.04 19.37 -6.56
CA GLU A 102 -2.96 20.19 -7.78
C GLU A 102 -1.61 20.89 -7.89
N THR A 103 -1.01 21.30 -6.76
CA THR A 103 0.33 21.90 -6.77
C THR A 103 1.40 20.90 -7.16
N LEU A 104 1.31 19.65 -6.66
CA LEU A 104 2.24 18.58 -7.07
C LEU A 104 2.05 18.16 -8.52
N ARG A 105 0.82 18.20 -9.06
CA ARG A 105 0.50 17.87 -10.47
C ARG A 105 1.00 18.88 -11.48
N LYS A 106 1.35 20.10 -11.05
CA LYS A 106 1.86 21.16 -11.95
C LYS A 106 3.05 20.66 -12.76
N GLY A 107 3.13 21.09 -14.02
CA GLY A 107 4.24 20.70 -14.90
C GLY A 107 4.22 19.22 -15.32
N ASN A 108 3.05 18.58 -15.32
CA ASN A 108 2.85 17.18 -15.73
C ASN A 108 3.66 16.17 -14.90
N LYS A 109 3.85 16.49 -13.62
CA LYS A 109 4.51 15.62 -12.66
C LYS A 109 3.69 14.36 -12.39
N LYS A 110 4.39 13.24 -12.24
CA LYS A 110 3.78 11.92 -12.03
C LYS A 110 3.75 11.59 -10.55
N LEU A 111 2.56 11.35 -10.02
CA LEU A 111 2.34 11.02 -8.62
C LEU A 111 1.63 9.68 -8.46
N CYS A 112 1.82 9.06 -7.30
CA CYS A 112 0.97 7.99 -6.81
C CYS A 112 0.56 8.24 -5.36
N GLU A 113 -0.45 7.52 -4.89
CA GLU A 113 -0.73 7.35 -3.47
C GLU A 113 -0.39 5.92 -3.04
N ILE A 114 0.33 5.76 -1.92
CA ILE A 114 0.42 4.48 -1.22
C ILE A 114 -0.64 4.46 -0.14
N SER A 115 -1.53 3.49 -0.23
CA SER A 115 -2.64 3.29 0.68
C SER A 115 -2.73 1.83 1.09
N MET A 116 -3.80 1.47 1.80
CA MET A 116 -4.12 0.08 2.15
C MET A 116 -2.97 -0.65 2.87
N LEU A 117 -2.16 0.08 3.65
CA LEU A 117 -1.08 -0.51 4.44
C LEU A 117 -1.65 -1.29 5.62
N ALA A 118 -1.44 -2.60 5.64
CA ALA A 118 -1.83 -3.49 6.73
C ALA A 118 -0.79 -4.59 6.97
N SER A 119 -0.73 -5.08 8.20
CA SER A 119 0.14 -6.20 8.59
C SER A 119 -0.57 -7.02 9.66
N ASN A 120 -0.58 -8.34 9.55
CA ASN A 120 -1.29 -9.21 10.48
C ASN A 120 -0.69 -9.07 11.89
N THR A 121 -1.48 -8.53 12.83
CA THR A 121 -1.02 -8.30 14.20
C THR A 121 -0.92 -9.56 15.04
N GLU A 122 -1.59 -10.64 14.64
CA GLU A 122 -1.66 -11.89 15.42
C GLU A 122 -0.44 -12.78 15.23
N LEU A 123 0.23 -12.70 14.05
CA LEU A 123 1.48 -13.43 13.77
C LEU A 123 2.57 -13.19 14.81
N PHE A 124 2.51 -12.07 15.52
CA PHE A 124 3.50 -11.67 16.52
C PHE A 124 3.05 -11.91 17.97
N LYS A 125 1.87 -12.50 18.22
CA LYS A 125 1.34 -12.70 19.58
C LYS A 125 1.71 -14.04 20.23
N ASN A 126 1.82 -15.13 19.47
CA ASN A 126 1.84 -16.50 20.03
C ASN A 126 3.21 -17.21 20.01
N GLY A 127 4.28 -16.56 20.46
CA GLY A 127 5.59 -17.23 20.63
C GLY A 127 6.82 -16.34 20.47
N VAL A 128 6.64 -15.13 19.97
CA VAL A 128 7.65 -14.07 20.00
C VAL A 128 7.38 -13.20 21.23
N SER A 129 7.48 -13.81 22.40
CA SER A 129 7.37 -13.12 23.69
C SER A 129 8.48 -12.05 23.75
N LEU A 130 8.09 -10.79 23.97
CA LEU A 130 8.97 -9.64 24.25
C LEU A 130 9.75 -8.97 23.09
N MET A 131 9.28 -9.02 21.84
CA MET A 131 10.00 -8.34 20.75
C MET A 131 9.39 -6.99 20.35
N LEU A 132 10.14 -5.94 20.70
CA LEU A 132 9.85 -4.52 20.54
C LEU A 132 9.21 -4.14 19.19
N TYR A 133 8.34 -3.13 19.24
CA TYR A 133 7.81 -2.35 18.11
C TYR A 133 8.84 -2.06 16.98
N SER A 134 10.13 -1.98 17.30
CA SER A 134 11.23 -1.72 16.36
C SER A 134 11.47 -2.85 15.35
N LYS A 135 11.24 -4.13 15.69
CA LYS A 135 11.42 -5.24 14.72
C LYS A 135 10.18 -5.48 13.84
N LYS A 136 8.98 -5.14 14.33
CA LYS A 136 7.77 -5.00 13.51
C LYS A 136 7.97 -3.94 12.42
N MET A 137 8.64 -2.84 12.76
CA MET A 137 8.93 -1.79 11.79
C MET A 137 9.90 -2.26 10.69
N PHE A 138 10.86 -3.12 11.03
CA PHE A 138 11.88 -3.59 10.09
C PHE A 138 11.30 -4.38 8.91
N PHE A 139 10.34 -5.29 9.13
CA PHE A 139 9.75 -6.03 8.01
C PHE A 139 8.88 -5.13 7.12
N ILE A 140 8.18 -4.15 7.69
CA ILE A 140 7.39 -3.18 6.92
C ILE A 140 8.31 -2.33 6.04
N PHE A 141 9.54 -2.02 6.49
CA PHE A 141 10.50 -1.29 5.66
C PHE A 141 10.93 -2.06 4.40
N PHE A 142 10.99 -3.40 4.40
CA PHE A 142 11.23 -4.16 3.17
C PHE A 142 10.07 -4.03 2.18
N LEU A 143 8.82 -3.99 2.68
CA LEU A 143 7.66 -3.69 1.84
C LEU A 143 7.74 -2.27 1.27
N PHE A 144 8.15 -1.28 2.08
CA PHE A 144 8.37 0.08 1.60
C PHE A 144 9.50 0.17 0.59
N LYS A 145 10.60 -0.58 0.76
CA LYS A 145 11.69 -0.67 -0.22
C LYS A 145 11.18 -1.17 -1.57
N LEU A 146 10.39 -2.24 -1.57
CA LEU A 146 9.78 -2.79 -2.78
C LEU A 146 8.92 -1.74 -3.50
N ILE A 147 8.07 -1.02 -2.76
CA ILE A 147 7.18 0.03 -3.28
C ILE A 147 7.99 1.21 -3.81
N PHE A 148 8.99 1.66 -3.06
CA PHE A 148 9.87 2.78 -3.41
C PHE A 148 10.57 2.51 -4.74
N ASP A 149 11.15 1.33 -4.90
CA ASP A 149 11.84 0.95 -6.13
C ASP A 149 10.89 0.83 -7.31
N TYR A 150 9.69 0.29 -7.10
CA TYR A 150 8.69 0.22 -8.16
C TYR A 150 8.29 1.62 -8.62
N ALA A 151 8.01 2.53 -7.68
CA ALA A 151 7.68 3.92 -7.98
C ALA A 151 8.84 4.65 -8.68
N ARG A 152 10.08 4.52 -8.19
CA ARG A 152 11.26 5.23 -8.70
C ARG A 152 11.77 4.67 -10.02
N HIS A 153 11.88 3.35 -10.15
CA HIS A 153 12.61 2.71 -11.26
C HIS A 153 11.69 2.14 -12.33
N ILE A 154 10.52 1.60 -11.96
CA ILE A 154 9.59 1.02 -12.92
C ILE A 154 8.66 2.11 -13.48
N LEU A 155 7.97 2.84 -12.59
CA LEU A 155 7.02 3.87 -12.99
C LEU A 155 7.67 5.23 -13.25
N LYS A 156 8.88 5.48 -12.72
CA LYS A 156 9.62 6.74 -12.84
C LYS A 156 8.77 7.93 -12.41
N LEU A 157 8.21 7.82 -11.21
CA LEU A 157 7.36 8.85 -10.61
C LEU A 157 8.20 9.99 -10.03
N ASP A 158 7.59 11.16 -9.90
CA ASP A 158 8.15 12.32 -9.21
C ASP A 158 7.81 12.29 -7.72
N TYR A 159 6.58 11.90 -7.37
CA TYR A 159 6.09 11.98 -5.99
C TYR A 159 5.40 10.70 -5.53
N ILE A 160 5.68 10.29 -4.30
CA ILE A 160 4.88 9.32 -3.55
C ILE A 160 4.06 10.08 -2.51
N CYS A 161 2.75 9.98 -2.56
CA CYS A 161 1.85 10.60 -1.59
C CYS A 161 1.26 9.54 -0.64
N ILE A 162 0.93 9.94 0.58
CA ILE A 162 0.30 9.09 1.59
C ILE A 162 -0.67 9.91 2.45
N THR A 163 -1.70 9.25 2.97
CA THR A 163 -2.55 9.78 4.04
C THR A 163 -2.35 8.96 5.31
N VAL A 164 -1.91 9.61 6.39
CA VAL A 164 -1.48 8.90 7.60
C VAL A 164 -2.20 9.42 8.83
N ASN A 165 -2.51 8.52 9.76
CA ASN A 165 -2.96 8.95 11.09
C ASN A 165 -1.82 9.73 11.78
N PRO A 166 -2.10 10.86 12.47
CA PRO A 166 -1.07 11.70 13.12
C PRO A 166 -0.11 10.93 14.04
N LYS A 167 -0.57 9.85 14.68
CA LYS A 167 0.28 9.01 15.53
C LYS A 167 1.46 8.36 14.80
N HIS A 168 1.43 8.32 13.47
CA HIS A 168 2.49 7.77 12.62
C HIS A 168 3.34 8.85 11.94
N LYS A 169 3.07 10.15 12.18
CA LYS A 169 3.78 11.26 11.51
C LYS A 169 5.30 11.13 11.59
N LEU A 170 5.82 10.86 12.80
CA LEU A 170 7.26 10.74 13.04
C LEU A 170 7.92 9.59 12.25
N THR A 171 7.20 8.49 12.01
CA THR A 171 7.71 7.39 11.17
C THR A 171 7.94 7.86 9.74
N TYR A 172 7.02 8.65 9.20
CA TYR A 172 7.11 9.14 7.82
C TYR A 172 8.03 10.36 7.71
N ASP A 173 8.12 11.22 8.73
CA ASP A 173 9.16 12.25 8.83
C ASP A 173 10.56 11.59 8.84
N PHE A 174 10.73 10.46 9.56
CA PHE A 174 11.98 9.70 9.55
C PHE A 174 12.33 9.17 8.14
N LEU A 175 11.32 8.78 7.37
CA LEU A 175 11.40 8.37 5.96
C LEU A 175 11.48 9.56 4.97
N LEU A 176 11.71 10.78 5.45
CA LEU A 176 11.86 12.00 4.64
C LEU A 176 10.59 12.47 3.92
N PHE A 177 9.42 11.96 4.29
CA PHE A 177 8.15 12.51 3.79
C PHE A 177 7.90 13.89 4.39
N GLN A 178 7.54 14.84 3.54
CA GLN A 178 7.18 16.20 3.90
C GLN A 178 5.66 16.31 4.10
N ASP A 179 5.23 17.23 4.96
CA ASP A 179 3.80 17.50 5.13
C ASP A 179 3.24 18.12 3.84
N LEU A 180 2.17 17.54 3.30
CA LEU A 180 1.48 18.03 2.10
C LEU A 180 0.47 19.12 2.46
N GLY A 181 -0.14 19.01 3.64
CA GLY A 181 -1.14 19.94 4.13
C GLY A 181 -1.44 19.74 5.61
N GLU A 182 -2.33 20.58 6.14
CA GLU A 182 -2.75 20.56 7.54
C GLU A 182 -3.57 19.31 7.89
N LEU A 183 -3.73 19.06 9.19
CA LEU A 183 -4.58 17.99 9.72
C LEU A 183 -6.03 18.11 9.23
N LYS A 184 -6.59 17.03 8.66
CA LYS A 184 -7.98 16.98 8.21
C LYS A 184 -8.70 15.74 8.74
N THR A 185 -10.01 15.83 8.83
CA THR A 185 -10.89 14.67 9.12
C THR A 185 -11.10 13.87 7.84
N TYR A 186 -10.91 12.55 7.90
CA TYR A 186 -11.02 11.71 6.70
C TYR A 186 -12.18 10.72 6.76
N HIS A 187 -13.25 11.01 6.00
CA HIS A 187 -14.47 10.21 6.00
C HIS A 187 -14.26 8.76 5.51
N GLN A 188 -13.32 8.51 4.58
CA GLN A 188 -13.04 7.17 4.07
C GLN A 188 -12.45 6.19 5.11
N VAL A 189 -12.07 6.71 6.28
CA VAL A 189 -11.59 5.93 7.44
C VAL A 189 -12.39 6.25 8.70
N ASN A 190 -13.73 6.32 8.58
CA ASN A 190 -14.66 6.60 9.68
C ASN A 190 -14.44 7.94 10.41
N GLY A 191 -13.94 8.95 9.69
CA GLY A 191 -13.71 10.28 10.27
C GLY A 191 -12.46 10.35 11.16
N ALA A 192 -11.55 9.38 11.04
CA ALA A 192 -10.27 9.46 11.73
C ALA A 192 -9.45 10.69 11.23
N PRO A 193 -8.64 11.29 12.10
CA PRO A 193 -7.71 12.36 11.70
C PRO A 193 -6.66 11.82 10.73
N ALA A 194 -6.36 12.60 9.69
CA ALA A 194 -5.37 12.26 8.66
C ALA A 194 -4.50 13.47 8.32
N ILE A 195 -3.20 13.24 8.19
CA ILE A 195 -2.22 14.19 7.65
C ILE A 195 -1.78 13.67 6.28
N GLY A 196 -1.87 14.50 5.26
CA GLY A 196 -1.33 14.23 3.94
C GLY A 196 0.17 14.45 3.96
N LYS A 197 0.95 13.54 3.38
CA LYS A 197 2.40 13.69 3.23
C LYS A 197 2.85 13.27 1.84
N PHE A 198 3.97 13.79 1.39
CA PHE A 198 4.57 13.41 0.10
C PHE A 198 6.09 13.22 0.21
N LEU A 199 6.65 12.41 -0.68
CA LEU A 199 8.08 12.19 -0.85
C LEU A 199 8.47 12.58 -2.27
N ASP A 200 9.42 13.52 -2.41
CA ASP A 200 10.01 13.88 -3.71
C ASP A 200 11.08 12.87 -4.10
N LEU A 201 10.76 12.02 -5.07
CA LEU A 201 11.67 10.99 -5.55
C LEU A 201 12.90 11.59 -6.26
N ASN A 202 12.82 12.81 -6.79
CA ASN A 202 13.95 13.42 -7.49
C ASN A 202 15.05 13.90 -6.52
N THR A 203 14.69 14.25 -5.29
CA THR A 203 15.63 14.85 -4.32
C THR A 203 15.89 14.01 -3.07
N VAL A 204 15.06 13.00 -2.80
CA VAL A 204 15.14 12.19 -1.56
C VAL A 204 16.51 11.55 -1.31
N GLU A 205 17.24 11.16 -2.36
CA GLU A 205 18.57 10.56 -2.21
C GLU A 205 19.57 11.56 -1.61
N GLU A 206 19.60 12.77 -2.15
CA GLU A 206 20.48 13.83 -1.67
C GLU A 206 20.06 14.33 -0.29
N GLU A 207 18.75 14.42 -0.03
CA GLU A 207 18.25 14.77 1.31
C GLU A 207 18.63 13.71 2.35
N CYS A 208 18.62 12.43 1.97
CA CYS A 208 19.05 11.32 2.82
C CYS A 208 20.54 11.44 3.22
N LYS A 209 21.40 11.76 2.24
CA LYS A 209 22.84 12.02 2.48
C LYS A 209 23.04 13.25 3.37
N LYS A 210 22.36 14.36 3.07
CA LYS A 210 22.44 15.62 3.81
C LYS A 210 22.03 15.50 5.28
N GLN A 211 21.03 14.68 5.57
CA GLN A 211 20.59 14.41 6.95
C GLN A 211 21.39 13.30 7.65
N HIS A 212 22.47 12.80 7.05
CA HIS A 212 23.32 11.73 7.58
C HIS A 212 22.54 10.46 7.97
N LYS A 213 21.52 10.09 7.18
CA LYS A 213 20.66 8.93 7.43
C LYS A 213 21.25 7.65 6.82
N GLU A 214 22.46 7.27 7.23
CA GLU A 214 23.22 6.15 6.65
C GLU A 214 22.43 4.82 6.58
N GLY A 215 21.67 4.50 7.63
CA GLY A 215 20.84 3.29 7.65
C GLY A 215 19.71 3.31 6.61
N LEU A 216 19.07 4.46 6.42
CA LEU A 216 18.04 4.66 5.41
C LEU A 216 18.66 4.64 4.02
N TYR A 217 19.81 5.29 3.84
CA TYR A 217 20.56 5.31 2.60
C TYR A 217 20.91 3.89 2.16
N LYS A 218 21.50 3.10 3.06
CA LYS A 218 21.85 1.71 2.81
C LYS A 218 20.65 0.86 2.40
N MET A 219 19.51 1.07 3.06
CA MET A 219 18.31 0.29 2.81
C MET A 219 17.63 0.63 1.47
N PHE A 220 17.59 1.91 1.09
CA PHE A 220 16.82 2.37 -0.07
C PHE A 220 17.63 2.63 -1.35
N PHE A 221 18.93 2.91 -1.23
CA PHE A 221 19.73 3.40 -2.37
C PHE A 221 20.96 2.55 -2.68
N SER A 222 21.46 1.71 -1.77
CA SER A 222 22.65 0.89 -2.06
C SER A 222 22.40 -0.23 -3.07
N HIS A 223 21.18 -0.77 -3.13
CA HIS A 223 20.83 -1.85 -4.03
C HIS A 223 19.40 -1.72 -4.54
N ASN A 224 19.19 -2.06 -5.81
CA ASN A 224 17.85 -2.19 -6.38
C ASN A 224 17.24 -3.53 -6.00
N THR A 225 15.93 -3.53 -5.84
CA THR A 225 15.10 -4.72 -5.70
C THR A 225 15.21 -5.54 -6.97
N ASP A 226 15.34 -6.86 -6.83
CA ASP A 226 15.34 -7.78 -7.96
C ASP A 226 14.07 -7.56 -8.83
N PRO A 227 14.22 -7.25 -10.13
CA PRO A 227 13.09 -7.04 -11.04
C PRO A 227 12.10 -8.21 -11.11
N THR A 228 12.53 -9.44 -10.80
CA THR A 228 11.62 -10.60 -10.72
C THR A 228 10.53 -10.42 -9.67
N LYS A 229 10.73 -9.58 -8.65
CA LYS A 229 9.69 -9.24 -7.65
C LYS A 229 8.56 -8.39 -8.22
N PHE A 230 8.76 -7.78 -9.40
CA PHE A 230 7.76 -7.00 -10.13
C PHE A 230 7.16 -7.76 -11.33
N SER A 231 7.59 -8.99 -11.58
CA SER A 231 7.04 -9.80 -12.68
C SER A 231 5.74 -10.50 -12.28
N GLY A 232 4.89 -10.76 -13.29
CA GLY A 232 3.64 -11.48 -13.11
C GLY A 232 2.54 -10.69 -12.40
N LYS A 233 2.57 -9.35 -12.47
CA LYS A 233 1.49 -8.50 -11.97
C LYS A 233 0.16 -9.04 -12.50
N ILE A 234 -0.80 -9.28 -11.60
CA ILE A 234 -2.15 -9.65 -12.04
C ILE A 234 -2.74 -8.55 -12.92
N ILE A 235 -3.30 -8.95 -14.06
CA ILE A 235 -4.18 -8.13 -14.90
C ILE A 235 -5.59 -8.64 -14.65
N LEU A 236 -6.46 -7.77 -14.12
CA LEU A 236 -7.84 -8.13 -13.83
C LEU A 236 -8.58 -8.47 -15.13
N THR A 237 -9.04 -9.71 -15.22
CA THR A 237 -9.91 -10.21 -16.30
C THR A 237 -11.36 -9.70 -16.11
N PRO A 238 -12.26 -9.86 -17.10
CA PRO A 238 -13.68 -9.57 -16.91
C PRO A 238 -14.29 -10.32 -15.70
N GLU A 239 -13.85 -11.56 -15.47
CA GLU A 239 -14.28 -12.36 -14.31
C GLU A 239 -13.77 -11.77 -12.99
N ASP A 240 -12.51 -11.31 -12.94
CA ASP A 240 -11.98 -10.68 -11.72
C ASP A 240 -12.68 -9.35 -11.41
N LEU A 241 -12.99 -8.56 -12.44
CA LEU A 241 -13.73 -7.32 -12.29
C LEU A 241 -15.15 -7.57 -11.76
N ARG A 242 -15.85 -8.55 -12.33
CA ARG A 242 -17.16 -8.99 -11.85
C ARG A 242 -17.07 -9.49 -10.40
N TYR A 243 -16.09 -10.34 -10.11
CA TYR A 243 -15.89 -10.92 -8.79
C TYR A 243 -15.72 -9.86 -7.70
N PHE A 244 -14.75 -8.95 -7.86
CA PHE A 244 -14.45 -7.96 -6.82
C PHE A 244 -15.49 -6.83 -6.75
N PHE A 245 -15.93 -6.29 -7.89
CA PHE A 245 -16.65 -5.01 -7.93
C PHE A 245 -18.16 -5.13 -8.18
N VAL A 246 -18.67 -6.36 -8.35
CA VAL A 246 -20.10 -6.65 -8.52
C VAL A 246 -20.57 -7.75 -7.55
N GLU A 247 -19.90 -8.91 -7.52
CA GLU A 247 -20.35 -10.05 -6.72
C GLU A 247 -20.00 -9.91 -5.24
N LYS A 248 -18.76 -9.50 -4.95
CA LYS A 248 -18.29 -9.30 -3.57
C LYS A 248 -18.66 -7.94 -3.03
N THR A 249 -18.81 -6.92 -3.88
CA THR A 249 -19.12 -5.55 -3.46
C THR A 249 -20.04 -4.86 -4.45
N ASP A 250 -20.71 -3.79 -4.00
CA ASP A 250 -21.55 -2.95 -4.85
C ASP A 250 -20.77 -1.80 -5.54
N ILE A 251 -19.43 -1.86 -5.62
CA ILE A 251 -18.60 -0.72 -6.05
C ILE A 251 -18.97 -0.21 -7.45
N PHE A 252 -19.17 -1.10 -8.44
CA PHE A 252 -19.55 -0.64 -9.78
C PHE A 252 -20.98 -0.13 -9.86
N LYS A 253 -21.87 -0.60 -8.97
CA LYS A 253 -23.24 -0.11 -8.86
C LYS A 253 -23.29 1.27 -8.20
N GLU A 254 -22.41 1.56 -7.26
CA GLU A 254 -22.31 2.84 -6.55
C GLU A 254 -21.39 3.85 -7.26
N ALA A 255 -20.61 3.43 -8.26
CA ALA A 255 -19.72 4.30 -9.01
C ALA A 255 -20.49 5.38 -9.76
N SER A 256 -19.97 6.61 -9.75
CA SER A 256 -20.49 7.68 -10.59
C SER A 256 -20.36 7.33 -12.09
N PRO A 257 -21.20 7.92 -12.97
CA PRO A 257 -21.08 7.70 -14.41
C PRO A 257 -19.66 7.95 -14.94
N PHE A 258 -19.02 9.03 -14.50
CA PHE A 258 -17.64 9.37 -14.86
C PHE A 258 -16.63 8.29 -14.44
N GLN A 259 -16.73 7.80 -13.20
CA GLN A 259 -15.86 6.72 -12.71
C GLN A 259 -16.01 5.47 -13.58
N LEU A 260 -17.25 5.05 -13.81
CA LEU A 260 -17.53 3.83 -14.54
C LEU A 260 -17.14 3.92 -16.02
N GLU A 261 -17.37 5.07 -16.66
CA GLU A 261 -16.92 5.34 -18.04
C GLU A 261 -15.40 5.29 -18.17
N TYR A 262 -14.67 5.86 -17.21
CA TYR A 262 -13.22 5.81 -17.23
C TYR A 262 -12.69 4.38 -17.03
N ILE A 263 -13.28 3.60 -16.10
CA ILE A 263 -12.94 2.18 -15.95
C ILE A 263 -13.21 1.41 -17.25
N LYS A 264 -14.35 1.63 -17.91
CA LYS A 264 -14.64 1.03 -19.23
C LYS A 264 -13.58 1.40 -20.27
N LYS A 265 -13.11 2.65 -20.29
CA LYS A 265 -12.05 3.11 -21.19
C LYS A 265 -10.72 2.41 -20.90
N CYS A 266 -10.38 2.16 -19.65
CA CYS A 266 -9.19 1.42 -19.25
C CYS A 266 -9.20 -0.04 -19.75
N TYR A 267 -10.39 -0.63 -19.91
CA TYR A 267 -10.61 -1.99 -20.39
C TYR A 267 -11.40 -2.00 -21.70
N SER A 268 -10.92 -1.28 -22.71
CA SER A 268 -11.65 -1.02 -23.97
C SER A 268 -12.01 -2.28 -24.77
N THR A 269 -11.38 -3.42 -24.49
CA THR A 269 -11.66 -4.71 -25.14
C THR A 269 -12.68 -5.56 -24.37
N TYR A 270 -13.11 -5.15 -23.17
CA TYR A 270 -14.00 -5.93 -22.32
C TYR A 270 -15.48 -5.56 -22.54
N ASN A 271 -16.35 -6.56 -22.57
CA ASN A 271 -17.79 -6.33 -22.64
C ASN A 271 -18.39 -6.08 -21.25
N PHE A 272 -18.51 -4.81 -20.84
CA PHE A 272 -19.05 -4.48 -19.50
C PHE A 272 -20.53 -4.83 -19.29
N SER A 273 -21.30 -5.05 -20.35
CA SER A 273 -22.67 -5.59 -20.22
C SER A 273 -22.67 -7.04 -19.69
N GLU A 274 -21.55 -7.74 -19.84
CA GLU A 274 -21.29 -9.07 -19.27
C GLU A 274 -20.47 -9.01 -17.97
N ILE A 275 -20.21 -7.82 -17.42
CA ILE A 275 -19.53 -7.66 -16.12
C ILE A 275 -20.53 -7.15 -15.08
N ILE A 276 -21.26 -6.07 -15.38
CA ILE A 276 -22.18 -5.37 -14.47
C ILE A 276 -23.62 -5.91 -14.56
N ARG A 277 -23.78 -7.23 -14.78
CA ARG A 277 -25.14 -7.82 -14.80
C ARG A 277 -25.78 -7.79 -13.43
#